data_AF-A0A3D1Q8V5-F1
#
_entry.id   AF-A0A3D1Q8V5-F1
#
_cell.length_a   1.000
_cell.length_b   1.000
_cell.length_c   1.000
_cell.angle_alpha   90.00
_cell.angle_beta   90.00
_cell.angle_gamma   90.00
#
_symmetry.space_group_name_H-M   'P 1'
#
loop_
_entity.id
_entity.type
_entity.pdbx_description
1 polymer ?
#
loop_
_entity_poly.entity_id
_entity_poly.type
_entity_poly.pdbx_seq_one_letter_code
_entity_poly.pdbx_strand_id
1 'polypeptide(L)' 'VHCGGCMLNRREMQYRMEKAREQCVSITNYGILIAYAMGILSRALRPFPAARLAWEES' A
#
# COMPACT_ATOMS: atom_id res chain seq x y z
N VAL A 1 4.07 6.91 -5.31
CA VAL A 1 3.45 5.60 -5.60
C VAL A 1 4.55 4.61 -5.96
N HIS A 2 4.56 3.43 -5.35
CA HIS A 2 5.59 2.40 -5.54
C HIS A 2 5.04 1.20 -6.36
N CYS A 3 5.90 0.47 -7.07
CA CYS A 3 5.49 -0.76 -7.77
C CYS A 3 5.26 -1.94 -6.80
N GLY A 4 4.84 -3.09 -7.32
CA GLY A 4 4.66 -4.32 -6.53
C GLY A 4 5.95 -4.98 -6.02
N GLY A 5 7.12 -4.51 -6.46
CA GLY A 5 8.42 -4.99 -5.95
C GLY A 5 8.82 -6.39 -6.40
N CYS A 6 8.33 -6.89 -7.54
CA CYS A 6 8.62 -8.25 -8.02
C CYS A 6 10.12 -8.57 -8.21
N MET A 7 10.95 -7.55 -8.43
CA MET A 7 12.40 -7.68 -8.60
C MET A 7 13.19 -7.20 -7.37
N LEU A 8 12.51 -6.79 -6.29
CA LEU A 8 13.15 -6.26 -5.08
C LEU A 8 13.09 -7.26 -3.95
N ASN A 9 14.14 -7.30 -3.14
CA ASN A 9 14.11 -8.07 -1.91
C ASN A 9 13.42 -7.28 -0.77
N ARG A 10 13.16 -7.96 0.35
CA ARG A 10 12.51 -7.36 1.52
C ARG A 10 13.27 -6.14 2.05
N ARG A 11 14.61 -6.20 2.11
CA ARG A 11 15.44 -5.12 2.67
C ARG A 11 15.34 -3.86 1.81
N GLU A 12 15.40 -3.99 0.49
CA GLU A 12 15.24 -2.88 -0.45
C GLU A 12 13.86 -2.24 -0.36
N MET A 13 12.81 -3.05 -0.23
CA MET A 13 11.45 -2.56 -0.03
C MET A 13 11.32 -1.74 1.26
N GLN A 14 11.82 -2.26 2.37
CA GLN A 14 11.75 -1.57 3.67
C GLN A 14 12.55 -0.26 3.64
N TYR A 15 13.78 -0.29 3.12
CA TYR A 15 14.60 0.92 2.99
C TYR A 15 13.89 2.05 2.23
N ARG A 16 13.18 1.72 1.13
CA ARG A 16 12.43 2.72 0.35
C ARG A 16 11.24 3.29 1.13
N MET A 17 10.53 2.45 1.90
CA MET A 17 9.42 2.90 2.75
C MET A 17 9.91 3.76 3.92
N GLU A 18 11.02 3.39 4.55
CA GLU A 18 11.69 4.18 5.59
C GLU A 18 12.13 5.54 5.07
N LYS A 19 12.76 5.60 3.88
CA LYS A 19 13.14 6.88 3.26
C LYS A 19 11.95 7.79 2.99
N ALA A 20 10.83 7.25 2.53
CA ALA A 20 9.61 8.04 2.36
C ALA A 20 9.09 8.57 3.70
N ARG A 21 9.13 7.74 4.75
CA ARG A 21 8.73 8.13 6.11
C ARG A 21 9.63 9.24 6.68
N GLU A 22 10.96 9.12 6.54
CA GLU A 22 11.94 10.14 6.98
C GLU A 22 11.70 11.49 6.31
N GLN A 23 11.23 11.48 5.06
CA GLN A 23 10.91 12.68 4.29
C GLN A 23 9.48 13.19 4.53
N CYS A 24 8.72 12.57 5.43
CA CYS A 24 7.31 12.86 5.68
C CYS A 24 6.44 12.74 4.40
N VAL A 25 6.80 11.84 3.48
CA VAL A 25 6.06 11.61 2.24
C VAL A 25 5.20 10.35 2.37
N SER A 26 3.89 10.51 2.20
CA SER A 26 2.96 9.37 2.15
C SER A 26 3.27 8.45 0.97
N ILE A 27 3.30 7.15 1.22
CA ILE A 27 3.58 6.12 0.22
C ILE A 27 2.39 5.16 0.07
N THR A 28 2.11 4.78 -1.17
CA THR A 28 1.15 3.72 -1.54
C THR A 28 1.75 2.93 -2.70
N ASN A 29 1.14 1.81 -3.09
CA ASN A 29 1.60 0.98 -4.21
C ASN A 29 0.57 0.89 -5.36
N TYR A 30 1.01 0.41 -6.52
CA TYR A 30 0.15 0.26 -7.70
C TYR A 30 -1.11 -0.58 -7.43
N GLY A 31 -1.00 -1.69 -6.69
CA GLY A 31 -2.15 -2.53 -6.38
C GLY A 31 -3.24 -1.79 -5.60
N ILE A 32 -2.85 -1.08 -4.54
CA ILE A 32 -3.79 -0.27 -3.73
C ILE A 32 -4.38 0.88 -4.55
N LEU A 33 -3.54 1.61 -5.29
CA LEU A 33 -3.97 2.75 -6.10
C LEU A 33 -4.95 2.33 -7.20
N ILE A 34 -4.65 1.24 -7.92
CA ILE A 34 -5.52 0.70 -8.97
C ILE A 34 -6.86 0.24 -8.36
N ALA A 35 -6.82 -0.50 -7.25
CA ALA A 35 -8.03 -0.96 -6.59
C ALA A 35 -8.91 0.20 -6.10
N TYR A 36 -8.30 1.27 -5.59
CA TYR A 36 -8.99 2.49 -5.21
C TYR A 36 -9.62 3.17 -6.43
N ALA A 37 -8.83 3.43 -7.47
CA ALA A 37 -9.27 4.11 -8.69
C ALA A 37 -10.41 3.36 -9.42
N MET A 38 -10.40 2.03 -9.35
CA MET A 38 -11.44 1.18 -9.94
C MET A 38 -12.65 0.95 -9.02
N GLY A 39 -12.67 1.50 -7.80
CA GLY A 39 -13.77 1.32 -6.84
C GLY A 39 -13.87 -0.09 -6.24
N ILE A 40 -12.81 -0.89 -6.31
CA ILE A 40 -12.78 -2.29 -5.83
C ILE A 40 -11.92 -2.50 -4.57
N LEU A 41 -11.42 -1.43 -3.94
CA LEU A 41 -10.52 -1.52 -2.79
C LEU A 41 -11.16 -2.24 -1.60
N SER A 42 -12.39 -1.90 -1.21
CA SER A 42 -13.10 -2.59 -0.11
C SER A 42 -13.21 -4.11 -0.35
N ARG A 43 -13.48 -4.52 -1.60
CA ARG A 43 -13.47 -5.94 -1.99
C ARG A 43 -12.09 -6.56 -1.84
N ALA A 44 -11.04 -5.87 -2.28
CA ALA A 44 -9.66 -6.34 -2.21
C ALA A 44 -9.15 -6.48 -0.75
N LEU A 45 -9.67 -5.66 0.17
CA LEU A 45 -9.33 -5.71 1.60
C LEU A 45 -10.12 -6.76 2.40
N ARG A 46 -11.17 -7.38 1.82
CA ARG A 46 -11.98 -8.41 2.50
C ARG A 46 -11.18 -9.52 3.19
N PRO A 47 -10.12 -10.11 2.62
CA PRO A 47 -9.33 -11.15 3.30
C PRO A 47 -8.41 -10.59 4.40
N PHE A 48 -8.34 -9.27 4.59
CA PHE A 48 -7.51 -8.59 5.58
C PHE A 48 -8.37 -7.76 6.55
N PRO A 49 -9.01 -8.37 7.57
CA PRO A 49 -10.00 -7.71 8.41
C PRO A 49 -9.52 -6.40 9.05
N ALA A 50 -8.28 -6.38 9.57
CA ALA A 50 -7.70 -5.18 10.19
C ALA A 50 -7.50 -4.04 9.17
N ALA A 51 -7.06 -4.35 7.96
CA ALA A 51 -6.88 -3.36 6.91
C ALA A 51 -8.22 -2.84 6.38
N ARG A 52 -9.23 -3.71 6.28
CA ARG A 52 -10.60 -3.31 5.92
C ARG A 52 -11.20 -2.37 6.97
N LEU A 53 -11.07 -2.69 8.26
CA LEU A 53 -11.53 -1.83 9.35
C LEU A 53 -10.88 -0.44 9.26
N ALA A 54 -9.54 -0.40 9.15
CA ALA A 54 -8.81 0.86 9.03
C ALA A 54 -9.26 1.70 7.82
N TRP A 55 -9.61 1.06 6.70
CA TRP A 55 -10.14 1.73 5.51
C TRP A 55 -11.57 2.26 5.71
N GLU A 56 -12.43 1.53 6.42
CA GLU A 56 -13.81 1.95 6.70
C GLU A 56 -13.88 3.11 7.71
N GLU A 57 -12.85 3.25 8.55
CA GLU A 57 -12.69 4.35 9.52
C GLU A 57 -11.99 5.60 8.91
N SER A 58 -11.52 5.51 7.67
CA SER A 58 -10.75 6.56 6.96
C SER A 58 -11.60 7.71 6.43
#